data_AF-A0A0U5JZ01-F1
#
_entry.id   AF-A0A0U5JZ01-F1
#
_cell.length_a   1.000
_cell.length_b   1.000
_cell.length_c   1.000
_cell.angle_alpha   90.00
_cell.angle_beta   90.00
_cell.angle_gamma   90.00
#
_symmetry.space_group_name_H-M   'P 1'
#
loop_
_entity.id
_entity.type
_entity.pdbx_description
1 polymer ?
#
loop_
_entity_poly.entity_id
_entity_poly.type
_entity_poly.pdbx_seq_one_letter_code
_entity_poly.pdbx_strand_id
1 'polypeptide(L)'
;MAQLISIPIPEEQINSAVREAAKELGLVPKSDLKGITWDINEFRKQCCGGKSANWVRTFIFDEFPETDYENGGWCIAPHKQAGTKGTTIFAYEATRWMEAHKYDIDWNARLAN
;
A
#
# COMPACT_ATOMS: atom_id res chain seq x y z
N MET A 1 -9.63 11.13 -58.95
CA MET A 1 -8.67 10.43 -58.08
C MET A 1 -8.63 11.18 -56.76
N ALA A 2 -9.18 10.63 -55.68
CA ALA A 2 -9.12 11.28 -54.37
C ALA A 2 -7.70 11.13 -53.81
N GLN A 3 -7.07 12.26 -53.48
CA GLN A 3 -5.74 12.27 -52.89
C GLN A 3 -5.87 11.88 -51.41
N LEU A 4 -5.24 10.77 -51.02
CA LEU A 4 -5.16 10.35 -49.62
C LEU A 4 -4.27 11.36 -48.86
N ILE A 5 -4.88 12.15 -47.99
CA ILE A 5 -4.16 13.07 -47.10
C ILE A 5 -3.76 12.26 -45.86
N SER A 6 -2.46 12.07 -45.69
CA SER A 6 -1.88 11.53 -44.46
C SER A 6 -1.54 12.69 -43.52
N ILE A 7 -2.23 12.79 -42.39
CA ILE A 7 -1.91 13.77 -41.35
C ILE A 7 -1.04 13.06 -40.31
N PRO A 8 0.27 13.34 -40.25
CA PRO A 8 1.12 12.78 -39.22
C PRO A 8 0.73 13.36 -37.86
N ILE A 9 0.50 12.50 -36.88
CA ILE A 9 0.30 12.93 -35.50
C ILE A 9 1.70 13.21 -34.91
N PRO A 10 1.96 14.40 -34.35
CA PRO A 10 3.24 14.70 -33.71
C PRO A 10 3.51 13.73 -32.55
N GLU A 11 4.74 13.21 -32.46
CA GLU A 11 5.13 12.27 -31.40
C GLU A 11 4.87 12.82 -29.98
N GLU A 12 5.02 14.13 -29.79
CA GLU A 12 4.75 14.79 -28.51
C GLU A 12 3.28 14.65 -28.08
N GLN A 13 2.34 14.76 -29.03
CA GLN A 13 0.92 14.57 -28.76
C GLN A 13 0.61 13.12 -28.42
N ILE A 14 1.23 12.17 -29.11
CA ILE A 14 1.10 10.73 -28.81
C ILE A 14 1.61 10.45 -27.40
N ASN A 15 2.80 10.93 -27.07
CA ASN A 15 3.43 10.73 -25.77
C ASN A 15 2.62 11.35 -24.62
N SER A 16 2.03 12.54 -24.83
CA SER A 16 1.17 13.19 -23.85
C SER A 16 -0.12 12.39 -23.62
N ALA A 17 -0.82 12.04 -24.70
CA ALA A 17 -2.07 11.28 -24.62
C ALA A 17 -1.87 9.90 -23.98
N VAL A 18 -0.78 9.20 -24.30
CA VAL A 18 -0.43 7.91 -23.67
C VAL A 18 -0.18 8.09 -22.17
N ARG A 19 0.53 9.14 -21.75
CA ARG A 19 0.80 9.39 -20.32
C ARG A 19 -0.48 9.77 -19.55
N GLU A 20 -1.36 10.54 -20.15
CA GLU A 20 -2.65 10.91 -19.55
C GLU A 20 -3.56 9.69 -19.42
N ALA A 21 -3.74 8.92 -20.50
CA ALA A 21 -4.51 7.69 -20.46
C ALA A 21 -3.94 6.69 -19.43
N ALA A 22 -2.62 6.55 -19.36
CA ALA A 22 -1.99 5.69 -18.37
C ALA A 22 -2.20 6.18 -16.92
N LYS A 23 -2.33 7.48 -16.68
CA LYS A 23 -2.68 8.03 -15.36
C LYS A 23 -4.16 7.85 -15.02
N GLU A 24 -5.05 8.13 -15.97
CA GLU A 24 -6.50 7.96 -15.80
C GLU A 24 -6.87 6.50 -15.53
N LEU A 25 -6.23 5.57 -16.25
CA LEU A 25 -6.41 4.14 -16.09
C LEU A 25 -5.61 3.55 -14.92
N GLY A 26 -4.87 4.37 -14.17
CA GLY A 26 -4.07 3.92 -13.02
C GLY A 26 -2.92 2.97 -13.37
N LEU A 27 -2.48 2.95 -14.64
CA LEU A 27 -1.39 2.11 -15.15
C LEU A 27 0.00 2.64 -14.78
N VAL A 28 0.09 3.88 -14.30
CA VAL A 28 1.31 4.44 -13.69
C VAL A 28 1.20 4.28 -12.18
N PRO A 29 2.00 3.41 -11.53
CA PRO A 29 2.04 3.32 -10.08
C PRO A 29 2.50 4.67 -9.51
N LYS A 30 1.72 5.31 -8.63
CA LYS A 30 2.09 6.58 -7.98
C LYS A 30 3.42 6.51 -7.22
N SER A 31 3.84 5.30 -6.88
CA SER A 31 5.17 4.86 -6.50
C SER A 31 5.02 3.35 -6.35
N ASP A 32 5.70 2.53 -7.16
CA ASP A 32 5.53 1.07 -7.01
C ASP A 32 6.17 0.65 -5.68
N LEU A 33 5.35 0.27 -4.70
CA LEU A 33 5.80 -0.16 -3.37
C LEU A 33 6.36 -1.59 -3.39
N LYS A 34 6.37 -2.26 -4.54
CA LYS A 34 6.90 -3.62 -4.69
C LYS A 34 8.37 -3.68 -4.28
N GLY A 35 8.70 -4.65 -3.43
CA GLY A 35 10.05 -4.86 -2.92
C GLY A 35 10.49 -3.86 -1.83
N ILE A 36 9.62 -2.91 -1.45
CA ILE A 36 9.86 -2.01 -0.31
C ILE A 36 9.28 -2.66 0.94
N THR A 37 10.10 -2.69 1.99
CA THR A 37 9.66 -3.07 3.34
C THR A 37 9.69 -1.86 4.26
N TRP A 38 8.75 -1.83 5.20
CA TRP A 38 8.66 -0.83 6.24
C TRP A 38 8.86 -1.45 7.62
N ASP A 39 9.34 -0.63 8.55
CA ASP A 39 9.16 -0.91 9.97
C ASP A 39 7.75 -0.50 10.46
N ILE A 40 7.43 -0.80 11.71
CA ILE A 40 6.14 -0.42 12.30
C ILE A 40 5.93 1.10 12.41
N ASN A 41 7.02 1.89 12.49
CA ASN A 41 6.93 3.34 12.58
C ASN A 41 6.61 3.98 11.23
N GLU A 42 7.14 3.44 10.15
CA GLU A 42 6.80 3.83 8.78
C GLU A 42 5.36 3.43 8.49
N PHE A 43 5.00 2.17 8.73
CA PHE A 43 3.65 1.67 8.50
C PHE A 43 2.58 2.48 9.26
N ARG A 44 2.77 2.73 10.57
CA ARG A 44 1.77 3.48 11.35
C ARG A 44 1.59 4.91 10.85
N LYS A 45 2.65 5.54 10.32
CA LYS A 45 2.60 6.90 9.79
C LYS A 45 1.94 6.95 8.41
N GLN A 46 2.24 5.99 7.54
CA GLN A 46 1.75 5.96 6.17
C GLN A 46 0.31 5.45 6.09
N CYS A 47 -0.02 4.37 6.81
CA CYS A 47 -1.28 3.67 6.66
C CYS A 47 -2.23 3.88 7.82
N CYS A 48 -1.72 4.11 9.04
CA CYS A 48 -2.55 4.15 10.25
C CYS A 48 -2.72 5.57 10.81
N GLY A 49 -2.56 6.63 10.02
CA GLY A 49 -2.77 8.01 10.49
C GLY A 49 -1.88 8.45 11.66
N GLY A 50 -0.73 7.82 11.85
CA GLY A 50 0.22 8.13 12.92
C GLY A 50 -0.14 7.55 14.29
N LYS A 51 -1.06 6.58 14.38
CA LYS A 51 -1.40 5.87 15.64
C LYS A 51 -0.17 5.27 16.33
N SER A 52 -0.32 4.91 17.60
CA SER A 52 0.78 4.32 18.37
C SER A 52 1.09 2.90 17.89
N ALA A 53 2.33 2.45 18.10
CA ALA A 53 2.74 1.10 17.73
C ALA A 53 1.90 0.02 18.45
N ASN A 54 1.50 0.26 19.71
CA ASN A 54 0.64 -0.67 20.44
C ASN A 54 -0.78 -0.70 19.88
N TRP A 55 -1.33 0.46 19.47
CA TRP A 55 -2.62 0.50 18.80
C TRP A 55 -2.61 -0.33 17.52
N VAL A 56 -1.56 -0.21 16.71
CA VAL A 56 -1.42 -1.02 15.48
C VAL A 56 -1.32 -2.51 15.81
N ARG A 57 -0.55 -2.89 16.82
CA ARG A 57 -0.46 -4.31 17.22
C ARG A 57 -1.82 -4.88 17.61
N THR A 58 -2.58 -4.16 18.42
CA THR A 58 -3.88 -4.63 18.90
C THR A 58 -4.95 -4.61 17.81
N PHE A 59 -5.18 -3.45 17.19
CA PHE A 59 -6.35 -3.24 16.31
C PHE A 59 -6.08 -3.58 14.85
N ILE A 60 -4.85 -3.95 14.49
CA ILE A 60 -4.51 -4.42 13.14
C ILE A 60 -3.95 -5.84 13.22
N PHE A 61 -2.89 -6.10 13.98
CA PHE A 61 -2.26 -7.43 13.95
C PHE A 61 -3.03 -8.48 14.78
N ASP A 62 -3.50 -8.13 15.98
CA ASP A 62 -4.20 -9.08 16.86
C ASP A 62 -5.65 -9.30 16.41
N GLU A 63 -6.35 -8.25 15.97
CA GLU A 63 -7.71 -8.36 15.46
C GLU A 63 -7.78 -9.02 14.07
N PHE A 64 -6.73 -8.88 13.25
CA PHE A 64 -6.67 -9.45 11.90
C PHE A 64 -5.45 -10.37 11.77
N PRO A 65 -5.54 -11.62 12.27
CA PRO A 65 -4.42 -12.55 12.28
C PRO A 65 -3.94 -12.94 10.87
N GLU A 66 -4.75 -12.76 9.83
CA GLU A 66 -4.35 -12.95 8.43
C GLU A 66 -3.30 -11.93 7.95
N THR A 67 -3.04 -10.88 8.73
CA THR A 67 -1.94 -9.95 8.45
C THR A 67 -0.57 -10.54 8.76
N ASP A 68 -0.48 -11.57 9.61
CA ASP A 68 0.76 -12.27 9.95
C ASP A 68 1.28 -13.10 8.76
N TYR A 69 2.57 -12.97 8.46
CA TYR A 69 3.25 -13.71 7.42
C TYR A 69 3.13 -15.23 7.59
N GLU A 70 3.11 -15.75 8.83
CA GLU A 70 2.91 -17.19 9.08
C GLU A 70 1.53 -17.68 8.62
N ASN A 71 0.55 -16.78 8.57
CA ASN A 71 -0.80 -17.04 8.07
C ASN A 71 -0.97 -16.67 6.58
N GLY A 72 0.12 -16.38 5.87
CA GLY A 72 0.09 -15.94 4.47
C GLY A 72 -0.11 -14.43 4.29
N GLY A 73 -0.01 -13.67 5.37
CA GLY A 73 -0.07 -12.21 5.39
C GLY A 73 1.23 -11.53 4.98
N TRP A 74 1.35 -10.27 5.37
CA TRP A 74 2.40 -9.34 4.92
C TRP A 74 3.27 -8.78 6.05
N CYS A 75 2.98 -9.14 7.30
CA CYS A 75 3.68 -8.67 8.49
C CYS A 75 4.52 -9.80 9.10
N ILE A 76 5.84 -9.62 9.14
CA ILE A 76 6.75 -10.54 9.83
C ILE A 76 6.98 -10.02 11.24
N ALA A 77 6.81 -10.90 12.23
CA ALA A 77 7.00 -10.60 13.65
C ALA A 77 6.17 -9.37 14.12
N PRO A 78 4.82 -9.44 14.04
CA PRO A 78 3.93 -8.36 14.50
C PRO A 78 4.19 -7.97 15.96
N HIS A 79 4.48 -8.98 16.79
CA HIS A 79 5.01 -8.80 18.14
C HIS A 79 6.50 -9.03 18.18
N LYS A 80 7.21 -8.22 18.97
CA LYS A 80 8.66 -8.31 19.11
C LYS A 80 9.01 -9.62 19.81
N GLN A 81 9.32 -10.65 19.03
CA GLN A 81 9.82 -11.92 19.54
C GLN A 81 11.30 -11.80 19.92
N ALA A 82 11.70 -12.49 20.99
CA ALA A 82 13.09 -12.51 21.43
C ALA A 82 13.97 -13.17 20.34
N GLY A 83 14.92 -12.40 19.80
CA GLY A 83 15.84 -12.87 18.74
C GLY A 83 15.56 -12.31 17.34
N THR A 84 14.42 -11.66 17.11
CA THR A 84 14.06 -11.09 15.79
C THR A 84 14.45 -9.62 15.68
N LYS A 85 14.96 -9.18 14.52
CA LYS A 85 15.46 -7.81 14.27
C LYS A 85 14.40 -6.71 14.39
N GLY A 86 13.11 -7.05 14.45
CA GLY A 86 11.99 -6.12 14.56
C GLY A 86 10.87 -6.48 13.58
N THR A 87 9.72 -5.84 13.74
CA THR A 87 8.58 -6.02 12.83
C THR A 87 8.93 -5.54 11.42
N THR A 88 8.74 -6.40 10.42
CA THR A 88 8.99 -6.08 9.00
C THR A 88 7.69 -6.20 8.23
N ILE A 89 7.34 -5.18 7.45
CA ILE A 89 6.05 -5.05 6.78
C ILE A 89 6.28 -4.88 5.29
N PHE A 90 5.71 -5.75 4.45
CA PHE A 90 5.78 -5.56 3.01
C PHE A 90 4.80 -4.45 2.57
N ALA A 91 5.34 -3.33 2.11
CA ALA A 91 4.60 -2.08 1.96
C ALA A 91 3.46 -2.18 0.93
N TYR A 92 3.69 -2.91 -0.17
CA TYR A 92 2.70 -3.07 -1.24
C TYR A 92 1.46 -3.85 -0.76
N GLU A 93 1.68 -4.99 -0.14
CA GLU A 93 0.63 -5.85 0.38
C GLU A 93 -0.11 -5.17 1.54
N ALA A 94 0.64 -4.53 2.45
CA ALA A 94 0.08 -3.81 3.58
C ALA A 94 -0.84 -2.65 3.16
N THR A 95 -0.41 -1.84 2.18
CA THR A 95 -1.23 -0.72 1.68
C THR A 95 -2.50 -1.21 0.98
N ARG A 96 -2.42 -2.28 0.20
CA ARG A 96 -3.61 -2.89 -0.43
C ARG A 96 -4.57 -3.48 0.59
N TRP A 97 -4.05 -4.17 1.59
CA TRP A 97 -4.87 -4.74 2.65
C TRP A 97 -5.58 -3.64 3.46
N MET A 98 -4.86 -2.58 3.83
CA MET A 98 -5.41 -1.42 4.54
C MET A 98 -6.49 -0.72 3.71
N GLU A 99 -6.29 -0.54 2.41
CA GLU A 99 -7.29 0.07 1.52
C GLU A 99 -8.59 -0.75 1.47
N ALA A 100 -8.48 -2.08 1.50
CA ALA A 100 -9.62 -2.99 1.50
C ALA A 100 -10.38 -3.02 2.84
N HIS A 101 -9.67 -3.00 3.97
CA HIS A 101 -10.25 -3.18 5.31
C HIS A 101 -10.46 -1.87 6.09
N LYS A 102 -10.20 -0.70 5.47
CA LYS A 102 -10.30 0.60 6.15
C LYS A 102 -11.66 0.90 6.80
N TYR A 103 -12.73 0.25 6.33
CA TYR A 103 -14.08 0.41 6.89
C TYR A 103 -14.42 -0.61 7.98
N ASP A 104 -13.65 -1.69 8.07
CA ASP A 104 -13.83 -2.73 9.09
C ASP A 104 -13.08 -2.37 10.38
N ILE A 105 -12.04 -1.53 10.27
CA ILE A 105 -11.22 -1.06 11.38
C ILE A 105 -11.96 0.02 12.18
N ASP A 106 -12.11 -0.17 13.50
CA ASP A 106 -12.52 0.90 14.40
C ASP A 106 -11.34 1.85 14.69
N TRP A 107 -11.21 2.88 13.86
CA TRP A 107 -10.18 3.92 13.98
C TRP A 107 -10.23 4.71 15.30
N ASN A 108 -11.34 4.68 16.03
CA ASN A 108 -11.52 5.36 17.30
C ASN A 108 -11.31 4.45 18.51
N ALA A 109 -11.01 3.17 18.28
CA ALA A 109 -10.74 2.22 19.34
C ALA A 109 -9.62 2.70 20.27
N ARG A 110 -9.78 2.42 21.56
CA ARG A 110 -8.83 2.80 22.61
C ARG A 110 -8.23 1.56 23.22
N LEU A 111 -6.92 1.59 23.45
CA LEU A 111 -6.26 0.55 24.24
C LEU A 111 -6.90 0.51 25.62
N ALA A 112 -7.24 -0.70 26.08
CA ALA A 112 -7.65 -0.88 27.47
C ALA A 112 -6.49 -0.45 28.38
N ASN A 113 -6.78 0.43 29.33
CA ASN A 113 -5.81 0.92 30.32
C ASN A 113 -5.36 -0.21 31.25
#